data_AF-A0A6L5YA64-F1
#
_entry.id   AF-A0A6L5YA64-F1
#
_cell.length_a   1.000
_cell.length_b   1.000
_cell.length_c   1.000
_cell.angle_alpha   90.00
_cell.angle_beta   90.00
_cell.angle_gamma   90.00
#
_symmetry.space_group_name_H-M   'P 1'
#
loop_
_entity.id
_entity.type
_entity.pdbx_description
1 polymer ?
#
loop_
_entity_poly.entity_id
_entity_poly.type
_entity_poly.pdbx_seq_one_letter_code
_entity_poly.pdbx_strand_id
1 'polypeptide(L)'
;MFPPVKRKSLTAVLIFCLSAALPAAAQEPAAGTPEEKPAVYDLAFCKGYIVQELNIRSPLAAGKVFHDPDRVANLRQYVSYMYSPSMFSPSLNFTGTPAEIQRCREIAEAFQRYNDTFLRRTTFRDMIVILLANSAVIRAKKLNDSFQWFEEMGPAYKEHMNGYDAAYRKFADAAQKLKNNVDLKGVKASGPYPWNVGFADVVVYAGLNEYVQKELRAKPYFENEMRVLDSQIVACSDSKLNEQKSMFEALMKEWRITHNAFNQAKEAVLKLPGYDNIQRLVDADEKILLNSFSLLDTALTTIEYLNNGDTIGGSLRTWKNVAATAFNTGDSISSGGGPAYMRRLRKSLAELRRVWNDSVAHLDVAYGGSPGWHTMKY
;
A
#
# COMPACT_ATOMS: atom_id res chain seq x y z
N MET A 1 4.35 11.83 -26.02
CA MET A 1 2.92 12.23 -26.02
C MET A 1 2.15 11.14 -26.75
N PHE A 2 1.41 10.28 -26.04
CA PHE A 2 0.67 9.18 -26.68
C PHE A 2 -0.75 9.65 -27.06
N PRO A 3 -1.27 9.25 -28.24
CA PRO A 3 -2.55 9.76 -28.74
C PRO A 3 -3.77 9.20 -27.97
N PRO A 4 -4.88 9.96 -27.92
CA PRO A 4 -6.06 9.68 -27.08
C PRO A 4 -6.84 8.39 -27.46
N VAL A 5 -6.53 7.79 -28.61
CA VAL A 5 -7.20 6.57 -29.11
C VAL A 5 -6.75 5.31 -28.33
N LYS A 6 -5.52 5.29 -27.78
CA LYS A 6 -4.99 4.12 -27.06
C LYS A 6 -5.55 3.91 -25.64
N ARG A 7 -6.18 4.93 -25.02
CA ARG A 7 -6.87 4.77 -23.72
C ARG A 7 -8.20 4.04 -23.88
N LYS A 8 -8.98 4.37 -24.92
CA LYS A 8 -10.26 3.68 -25.20
C LYS A 8 -10.06 2.22 -25.62
N SER A 9 -8.97 1.89 -26.33
CA SER A 9 -8.66 0.50 -26.66
C SER A 9 -8.22 -0.31 -25.44
N LEU A 10 -7.54 0.29 -24.45
CA LEU A 10 -7.18 -0.41 -23.21
C LEU A 10 -8.42 -0.69 -22.35
N THR A 11 -9.37 0.24 -22.28
CA THR A 11 -10.66 0.04 -21.59
C THR A 11 -11.49 -1.05 -22.29
N ALA A 12 -11.51 -1.09 -23.62
CA ALA A 12 -12.22 -2.13 -24.38
C ALA A 12 -11.58 -3.52 -24.23
N VAL A 13 -10.25 -3.62 -24.18
CA VAL A 13 -9.54 -4.89 -23.96
C VAL A 13 -9.73 -5.40 -22.52
N LEU A 14 -9.74 -4.51 -21.52
CA LEU A 14 -10.07 -4.87 -20.14
C LEU A 14 -11.53 -5.35 -19.99
N ILE A 15 -12.48 -4.74 -20.70
CA ILE A 15 -13.87 -5.21 -20.74
C ILE A 15 -13.96 -6.60 -21.40
N PHE A 16 -13.26 -6.82 -22.52
CA PHE A 16 -13.27 -8.11 -23.23
C PHE A 16 -12.62 -9.24 -22.40
N CYS A 17 -11.53 -8.96 -21.68
CA CYS A 17 -10.88 -9.93 -20.80
C CYS A 17 -11.70 -10.23 -19.53
N LEU A 18 -12.52 -9.29 -19.04
CA LEU A 18 -13.46 -9.54 -17.94
C LEU A 18 -14.68 -10.35 -18.39
N SER A 19 -15.13 -10.20 -19.64
CA SER A 19 -16.20 -11.04 -20.22
C SER A 19 -15.81 -12.50 -20.43
N ALA A 20 -14.52 -12.77 -20.69
CA ALA A 20 -14.01 -14.11 -20.95
C ALA A 20 -13.68 -14.94 -19.68
N ALA A 21 -13.76 -14.33 -18.49
CA ALA A 21 -13.46 -14.95 -17.20
C ALA A 21 -14.72 -15.26 -16.35
N LEU A 22 -15.91 -15.11 -16.91
CA LEU A 22 -17.11 -15.72 -16.35
C LEU A 22 -17.03 -17.23 -16.60
N PRO A 23 -17.21 -18.11 -15.59
CA PRO A 23 -17.40 -19.51 -15.88
C PRO A 23 -18.63 -19.61 -16.80
N ALA A 24 -18.45 -20.20 -17.97
CA ALA A 24 -19.54 -20.66 -18.79
C ALA A 24 -20.37 -21.59 -17.89
N ALA A 25 -21.48 -21.07 -17.37
CA ALA A 25 -22.45 -21.88 -16.65
C ALA A 25 -22.85 -23.00 -17.59
N ALA A 26 -22.52 -24.22 -17.21
CA ALA A 26 -22.84 -25.42 -17.96
C ALA A 26 -24.34 -25.39 -18.29
N GLN A 27 -24.68 -25.46 -19.58
CA GLN A 27 -26.02 -25.76 -20.03
C GLN A 27 -26.35 -27.18 -19.59
N GLU A 28 -27.03 -27.30 -18.45
CA GLU A 28 -27.77 -28.52 -18.13
C GLU A 28 -29.01 -28.64 -19.03
N PRO A 29 -29.44 -29.86 -19.40
CA PRO A 29 -30.58 -30.06 -20.28
C PRO A 29 -31.85 -29.45 -19.66
N ALA A 30 -32.66 -28.80 -20.50
CA ALA A 30 -33.90 -28.15 -20.10
C ALA A 30 -34.85 -29.14 -19.38
N ALA A 31 -34.88 -29.05 -18.05
CA ALA A 31 -35.93 -29.64 -17.23
C ALA A 31 -37.20 -28.81 -17.41
N GLY A 32 -38.34 -29.50 -17.55
CA GLY A 32 -39.63 -28.98 -18.01
C GLY A 32 -40.04 -27.63 -17.44
N THR A 33 -40.66 -26.82 -18.30
CA THR A 33 -41.31 -25.55 -17.97
C THR A 33 -42.20 -25.72 -16.74
N PRO A 34 -41.86 -25.14 -15.59
CA PRO A 34 -42.82 -24.97 -14.51
C PRO A 34 -43.93 -24.07 -15.04
N GLU A 35 -45.19 -24.38 -14.75
CA GLU A 35 -46.28 -23.42 -14.97
C GLU A 35 -45.89 -22.08 -14.33
N GLU A 36 -45.56 -21.09 -15.17
CA GLU A 36 -45.29 -19.73 -14.71
C GLU A 36 -46.58 -19.17 -14.11
N LYS A 37 -46.66 -19.21 -12.78
CA LYS A 37 -47.66 -18.42 -12.06
C LYS A 37 -47.56 -16.98 -12.56
N PRO A 38 -48.69 -16.31 -12.87
CA PRO A 38 -48.66 -14.91 -13.28
C PRO A 38 -47.94 -14.08 -12.21
N ALA A 39 -47.00 -13.24 -12.64
CA ALA A 39 -46.25 -12.39 -11.73
C ALA A 39 -47.22 -11.45 -11.00
N VAL A 40 -47.28 -11.56 -9.67
CA VAL A 40 -48.12 -10.71 -8.83
C VAL A 40 -47.29 -9.49 -8.41
N TYR A 41 -47.68 -8.31 -8.87
CA TYR A 41 -47.02 -7.04 -8.55
C TYR A 41 -47.86 -6.24 -7.54
N ASP A 42 -47.99 -6.76 -6.32
CA ASP A 42 -48.70 -6.08 -5.22
C ASP A 42 -47.76 -5.17 -4.40
N LEU A 43 -48.31 -4.52 -3.37
CA LEU A 43 -47.52 -3.65 -2.48
C LEU A 43 -46.40 -4.40 -1.74
N ALA A 44 -46.59 -5.69 -1.45
CA ALA A 44 -45.57 -6.52 -0.82
C ALA A 44 -44.40 -6.77 -1.78
N PHE A 45 -44.69 -7.04 -3.06
CA PHE A 45 -43.68 -7.11 -4.12
C PHE A 45 -42.90 -5.80 -4.22
N CYS A 46 -43.58 -4.65 -4.30
CA CYS A 46 -42.92 -3.34 -4.42
C CYS A 46 -41.94 -3.08 -3.26
N LYS A 47 -42.37 -3.35 -2.01
CA LYS A 47 -41.49 -3.23 -0.83
C LYS A 47 -40.38 -4.28 -0.81
N GLY A 48 -40.70 -5.52 -1.18
CA GLY A 48 -39.76 -6.63 -1.25
C GLY A 48 -38.63 -6.37 -2.26
N TYR A 49 -38.95 -5.76 -3.40
CA TYR A 49 -37.96 -5.35 -4.39
C TYR A 49 -36.97 -4.33 -3.79
N ILE A 50 -37.46 -3.31 -3.07
CA ILE A 50 -36.58 -2.35 -2.39
C ILE A 50 -35.73 -3.01 -1.30
N VAL A 51 -36.26 -4.01 -0.59
CA VAL A 51 -35.48 -4.78 0.39
C VAL A 51 -34.38 -5.60 -0.30
N GLN A 52 -34.66 -6.23 -1.44
CA GLN A 52 -33.67 -6.97 -2.22
C GLN A 52 -32.54 -6.05 -2.71
N GLU A 53 -32.91 -4.89 -3.25
CA GLU A 53 -32.02 -3.81 -3.64
C GLU A 53 -31.09 -3.39 -2.48
N LEU A 54 -31.64 -3.27 -1.27
CA LEU A 54 -30.88 -2.89 -0.08
C LEU A 54 -29.91 -4.00 0.35
N ASN A 55 -30.36 -5.25 0.33
CA ASN A 55 -29.55 -6.40 0.72
C ASN A 55 -28.29 -6.54 -0.14
N ILE A 56 -28.36 -6.17 -1.42
CA ILE A 56 -27.22 -6.22 -2.34
C ILE A 56 -26.18 -5.14 -2.01
N ARG A 57 -26.61 -3.98 -1.50
CA ARG A 57 -25.72 -2.88 -1.07
C ARG A 57 -25.12 -3.09 0.30
N SER A 58 -25.84 -3.80 1.17
CA SER A 58 -25.50 -3.97 2.59
C SER A 58 -24.03 -4.36 2.84
N PRO A 59 -23.41 -5.32 2.10
CA PRO A 59 -22.02 -5.68 2.30
C PRO A 59 -21.03 -4.53 2.05
N LEU A 60 -21.28 -3.69 1.04
CA LEU A 60 -20.41 -2.54 0.72
C LEU A 60 -20.70 -1.36 1.67
N ALA A 61 -21.97 -1.13 2.01
CA ALA A 61 -22.38 -0.09 2.95
C ALA A 61 -21.80 -0.33 4.36
N ALA A 62 -21.59 -1.60 4.76
CA ALA A 62 -20.91 -1.98 5.99
C ALA A 62 -19.41 -1.62 6.03
N GLY A 63 -18.82 -1.18 4.91
CA GLY A 63 -17.46 -0.62 4.85
C GLY A 63 -16.31 -1.62 4.85
N LYS A 64 -16.48 -2.79 5.49
CA LYS A 64 -15.42 -3.83 5.60
C LYS A 64 -14.77 -4.20 4.26
N VAL A 65 -15.55 -4.18 3.19
CA VAL A 65 -15.11 -4.48 1.82
C VAL A 65 -14.01 -3.53 1.32
N PHE A 66 -13.98 -2.30 1.80
CA PHE A 66 -12.98 -1.29 1.43
C PHE A 66 -11.71 -1.36 2.27
N HIS A 67 -11.70 -2.14 3.35
CA HIS A 67 -10.55 -2.30 4.24
C HIS A 67 -9.90 -3.69 4.16
N ASP A 68 -10.62 -4.67 3.61
CA ASP A 68 -10.23 -6.07 3.59
C ASP A 68 -10.15 -6.63 2.15
N PRO A 69 -8.94 -6.94 1.64
CA PRO A 69 -8.73 -7.60 0.35
C PRO A 69 -9.54 -8.87 0.12
N ASP A 70 -9.81 -9.67 1.16
CA ASP A 70 -10.51 -10.94 1.03
C ASP A 70 -11.99 -10.75 0.70
N ARG A 71 -12.49 -9.53 0.92
CA ARG A 71 -13.87 -9.13 0.63
C ARG A 71 -14.05 -8.57 -0.78
N VAL A 72 -13.02 -8.58 -1.62
CA VAL A 72 -13.10 -8.11 -3.03
C VAL A 72 -14.16 -8.87 -3.85
N ALA A 73 -14.49 -10.11 -3.48
CA ALA A 73 -15.60 -10.86 -4.08
C ALA A 73 -16.93 -10.11 -3.98
N ASN A 74 -17.18 -9.37 -2.89
CA ASN A 74 -18.39 -8.57 -2.70
C ASN A 74 -18.44 -7.39 -3.67
N LEU A 75 -17.31 -6.73 -3.96
CA LEU A 75 -17.24 -5.68 -4.99
C LEU A 75 -17.57 -6.26 -6.37
N ARG A 76 -17.03 -7.44 -6.70
CA ARG A 76 -17.30 -8.12 -7.98
C ARG A 76 -18.77 -8.49 -8.12
N GLN A 77 -19.37 -9.03 -7.05
CA GLN A 77 -20.78 -9.38 -7.03
C GLN A 77 -21.66 -8.14 -7.20
N TYR A 78 -21.34 -7.04 -6.51
CA TYR A 78 -22.04 -5.77 -6.66
C TYR A 78 -21.95 -5.22 -8.09
N VAL A 79 -20.76 -5.28 -8.71
CA VAL A 79 -20.56 -4.89 -10.12
C VAL A 79 -21.37 -5.76 -11.07
N SER A 80 -21.33 -7.08 -10.89
CA SER A 80 -22.12 -8.01 -11.73
C SER A 80 -23.60 -7.69 -11.66
N TYR A 81 -24.11 -7.40 -10.47
CA TYR A 81 -25.49 -6.99 -10.28
C TYR A 81 -25.80 -5.63 -10.93
N MET A 82 -24.89 -4.65 -10.93
CA MET A 82 -25.09 -3.37 -11.62
C MET A 82 -25.20 -3.49 -13.15
N TYR A 83 -24.79 -4.61 -13.74
CA TYR A 83 -25.03 -4.90 -15.16
C TYR A 83 -26.43 -5.45 -15.43
N SER A 84 -27.14 -5.95 -14.42
CA SER A 84 -28.50 -6.44 -14.58
C SER A 84 -29.49 -5.28 -14.75
N PRO A 85 -30.33 -5.29 -15.79
CA PRO A 85 -31.37 -4.28 -15.94
C PRO A 85 -32.39 -4.42 -14.81
N SER A 86 -32.69 -3.29 -14.16
CA SER A 86 -33.86 -3.20 -13.26
C SER A 86 -35.14 -3.38 -14.06
N MET A 87 -36.00 -4.28 -13.60
CA MET A 87 -37.35 -4.46 -14.13
C MET A 87 -38.42 -3.66 -13.37
N PHE A 88 -38.06 -3.02 -12.26
CA PHE A 88 -39.01 -2.24 -11.46
C PHE A 88 -39.25 -0.86 -12.08
N SER A 89 -40.49 -0.62 -12.52
CA SER A 89 -40.93 0.54 -13.28
C SER A 89 -42.39 0.91 -12.94
N PRO A 90 -42.81 2.19 -13.00
CA PRO A 90 -44.19 2.61 -12.88
C PRO A 90 -45.12 2.01 -13.94
N SER A 91 -44.57 1.50 -15.04
CA SER A 91 -45.31 0.87 -16.15
C SER A 91 -45.74 -0.57 -15.87
N LEU A 92 -45.37 -1.16 -14.73
CA LEU A 92 -45.81 -2.49 -14.35
C LEU A 92 -47.32 -2.51 -14.05
N ASN A 93 -47.96 -3.63 -14.35
CA ASN A 93 -49.38 -3.85 -14.04
C ASN A 93 -49.56 -4.22 -12.56
N PHE A 94 -49.53 -3.21 -11.69
CA PHE A 94 -49.70 -3.41 -10.25
C PHE A 94 -51.12 -3.88 -9.89
N THR A 95 -51.21 -4.73 -8.87
CA THR A 95 -52.47 -5.32 -8.38
C THR A 95 -52.74 -4.92 -6.92
N GLY A 96 -54.01 -4.84 -6.52
CA GLY A 96 -54.42 -4.49 -5.16
C GLY A 96 -55.56 -3.47 -5.15
N THR A 97 -55.76 -2.81 -4.01
CA THR A 97 -56.67 -1.66 -3.90
C THR A 97 -56.14 -0.46 -4.68
N PRO A 98 -56.99 0.51 -5.06
CA PRO A 98 -56.54 1.73 -5.75
C PRO A 98 -55.43 2.48 -4.99
N ALA A 99 -55.48 2.51 -3.66
CA ALA A 99 -54.46 3.14 -2.82
C ALA A 99 -53.12 2.38 -2.87
N GLU A 100 -53.15 1.04 -2.85
CA GLU A 100 -51.94 0.21 -2.95
C GLU A 100 -51.30 0.30 -4.33
N ILE A 101 -52.11 0.33 -5.40
CA ILE A 101 -51.63 0.51 -6.77
C ILE A 101 -50.95 1.88 -6.91
N GLN A 102 -51.60 2.94 -6.41
CA GLN A 102 -51.02 4.27 -6.41
C GLN A 102 -49.70 4.30 -5.62
N ARG A 103 -49.66 3.64 -4.46
CA ARG A 103 -48.45 3.56 -3.64
C ARG A 103 -47.32 2.83 -4.36
N CYS A 104 -47.59 1.72 -5.04
CA CYS A 104 -46.59 1.02 -5.86
C CYS A 104 -46.03 1.89 -6.98
N ARG A 105 -46.89 2.68 -7.66
CA ARG A 105 -46.45 3.63 -8.70
C ARG A 105 -45.52 4.69 -8.13
N GLU A 106 -45.85 5.28 -6.99
CA GLU A 106 -45.02 6.28 -6.31
C GLU A 106 -43.63 5.72 -5.94
N ILE A 107 -43.58 4.49 -5.39
CA ILE A 107 -42.31 3.82 -5.05
C ILE A 107 -41.49 3.54 -6.31
N ALA A 108 -42.13 3.00 -7.35
CA ALA A 108 -41.47 2.69 -8.61
C ALA A 108 -40.96 3.95 -9.33
N GLU A 109 -41.71 5.05 -9.27
CA GLU A 109 -41.30 6.33 -9.85
C GLU A 109 -40.11 6.92 -9.11
N ALA A 110 -40.14 6.93 -7.77
CA ALA A 110 -39.01 7.40 -6.97
C ALA A 110 -37.76 6.56 -7.25
N PHE A 111 -37.89 5.23 -7.28
CA PHE A 111 -36.79 4.32 -7.55
C PHE A 111 -36.23 4.48 -8.98
N GLN A 112 -37.11 4.53 -9.98
CA GLN A 112 -36.71 4.73 -11.36
C GLN A 112 -36.02 6.08 -11.52
N ARG A 113 -36.58 7.17 -10.98
CA ARG A 113 -35.98 8.50 -11.06
C ARG A 113 -34.59 8.52 -10.43
N TYR A 114 -34.42 7.88 -9.28
CA TYR A 114 -33.11 7.74 -8.63
C TYR A 114 -32.10 6.98 -9.50
N ASN A 115 -32.52 5.89 -10.16
CA ASN A 115 -31.66 5.09 -11.04
C ASN A 115 -31.36 5.74 -12.39
N ASP A 116 -32.33 6.41 -13.00
CA ASP A 116 -32.28 6.97 -14.36
C ASP A 116 -31.42 8.23 -14.46
N THR A 117 -31.07 8.86 -13.34
CA THR A 117 -30.24 10.08 -13.29
C THR A 117 -28.76 9.80 -13.63
N PHE A 118 -28.46 8.79 -14.45
CA PHE A 118 -27.11 8.33 -14.83
C PHE A 118 -26.23 7.82 -13.66
N LEU A 119 -26.69 8.02 -12.42
CA LEU A 119 -25.99 7.75 -11.18
C LEU A 119 -25.57 6.29 -11.07
N ARG A 120 -26.55 5.38 -11.08
CA ARG A 120 -26.31 4.03 -10.58
C ARG A 120 -25.65 3.13 -11.61
N ARG A 121 -26.15 3.17 -12.84
CA ARG A 121 -25.68 2.30 -13.93
C ARG A 121 -24.37 2.77 -14.56
N THR A 122 -24.08 4.07 -14.52
CA THR A 122 -22.88 4.60 -15.17
C THR A 122 -21.87 5.03 -14.13
N THR A 123 -22.12 6.07 -13.35
CA THR A 123 -21.06 6.64 -12.49
C THR A 123 -20.67 5.74 -11.32
N PHE A 124 -21.64 5.19 -10.58
CA PHE A 124 -21.35 4.23 -9.49
C PHE A 124 -20.67 2.97 -9.99
N ARG A 125 -21.20 2.38 -11.07
CA ARG A 125 -20.62 1.18 -11.67
C ARG A 125 -19.19 1.44 -12.12
N ASP A 126 -18.98 2.50 -12.88
CA ASP A 126 -17.68 2.80 -13.46
C ASP A 126 -16.66 3.08 -12.35
N MET A 127 -17.03 3.80 -11.29
CA MET A 127 -16.16 3.99 -10.12
C MET A 127 -15.74 2.67 -9.47
N ILE A 128 -16.69 1.77 -9.17
CA ILE A 128 -16.39 0.47 -8.54
C ILE A 128 -15.58 -0.44 -9.48
N VAL A 129 -15.87 -0.41 -10.79
CA VAL A 129 -15.10 -1.12 -11.82
C VAL A 129 -13.65 -0.61 -11.86
N ILE A 130 -13.44 0.70 -11.83
CA ILE A 130 -12.09 1.28 -11.84
C ILE A 130 -11.34 0.93 -10.54
N LEU A 131 -12.02 0.95 -9.38
CA LEU A 131 -11.44 0.47 -8.11
C LEU A 131 -10.97 -0.99 -8.20
N LEU A 132 -11.81 -1.87 -8.77
CA LEU A 132 -11.49 -3.28 -8.98
C LEU A 132 -10.34 -3.48 -9.97
N ALA A 133 -10.42 -2.84 -11.14
CA ALA A 133 -9.42 -2.98 -12.20
C ALA A 133 -8.02 -2.53 -11.74
N ASN A 134 -7.96 -1.52 -10.87
CA ASN A 134 -6.70 -1.04 -10.30
C ASN A 134 -6.27 -1.81 -9.03
N SER A 135 -7.09 -2.76 -8.56
CA SER A 135 -6.87 -3.44 -7.27
C SER A 135 -6.67 -2.47 -6.11
N ALA A 136 -7.45 -1.38 -6.09
CA ALA A 136 -7.24 -0.24 -5.20
C ALA A 136 -7.26 -0.63 -3.72
N VAL A 137 -8.20 -1.50 -3.31
CA VAL A 137 -8.30 -2.02 -1.92
C VAL A 137 -7.02 -2.76 -1.50
N ILE A 138 -6.50 -3.63 -2.37
CA ILE A 138 -5.27 -4.40 -2.10
C ILE A 138 -4.07 -3.48 -1.98
N ARG A 139 -3.95 -2.51 -2.89
CA ARG A 139 -2.85 -1.54 -2.89
C ARG A 139 -2.89 -0.64 -1.65
N ALA A 140 -4.07 -0.13 -1.30
CA ALA A 140 -4.25 0.67 -0.10
C ALA A 140 -3.93 -0.11 1.18
N LYS A 141 -4.35 -1.38 1.27
CA LYS A 141 -4.00 -2.24 2.41
C LYS A 141 -2.48 -2.45 2.53
N LYS A 142 -1.80 -2.78 1.43
CA LYS A 142 -0.34 -2.95 1.42
C LYS A 142 0.38 -1.66 1.82
N LEU A 143 -0.09 -0.52 1.32
CA LEU A 143 0.45 0.79 1.67
C LEU A 143 0.27 1.09 3.16
N ASN A 144 -0.91 0.82 3.71
CA ASN A 144 -1.20 0.97 5.13
C ASN A 144 -0.34 0.03 5.99
N ASP A 145 -0.12 -1.21 5.55
CA ASP A 145 0.73 -2.17 6.27
C ASP A 145 2.19 -1.70 6.31
N SER A 146 2.71 -1.16 5.20
CA SER A 146 4.03 -0.54 5.18
C SER A 146 4.09 0.69 6.09
N PHE A 147 3.05 1.54 6.08
CA PHE A 147 2.95 2.69 6.97
C PHE A 147 2.96 2.28 8.45
N GLN A 148 2.10 1.34 8.85
CA GLN A 148 2.05 0.84 10.22
C GLN A 148 3.39 0.25 10.65
N TRP A 149 4.04 -0.51 9.77
CA TRP A 149 5.38 -1.02 10.04
C TRP A 149 6.40 0.10 10.27
N PHE A 150 6.37 1.17 9.47
CA PHE A 150 7.26 2.32 9.68
C PHE A 150 6.97 3.06 10.99
N GLU A 151 5.71 3.18 11.39
CA GLU A 151 5.35 3.81 12.66
C GLU A 151 5.81 2.97 13.87
N GLU A 152 5.57 1.65 13.82
CA GLU A 152 5.86 0.75 14.93
C GLU A 152 7.36 0.44 15.06
N MET A 153 8.00 0.11 13.94
CA MET A 153 9.38 -0.39 13.95
C MET A 153 10.40 0.66 13.53
N GLY A 154 9.98 1.66 12.75
CA GLY A 154 10.88 2.64 12.16
C GLY A 154 11.74 3.41 13.17
N PRO A 155 11.21 3.90 14.31
CA PRO A 155 12.01 4.62 15.30
C PRO A 155 13.18 3.80 15.85
N ALA A 156 12.91 2.55 16.24
CA ALA A 156 13.92 1.63 16.76
C ALA A 156 15.00 1.33 15.70
N TYR A 157 14.58 1.13 14.43
CA TYR A 157 15.53 0.96 13.33
C TYR A 157 16.40 2.20 13.12
N LYS A 158 15.80 3.40 13.08
CA LYS A 158 16.53 4.64 12.90
C LYS A 158 17.56 4.86 14.01
N GLU A 159 17.19 4.61 15.26
CA GLU A 159 18.09 4.67 16.40
C GLU A 159 19.26 3.70 16.23
N HIS A 160 18.98 2.44 15.92
CA HIS A 160 19.99 1.41 15.73
C HIS A 160 21.01 1.80 14.64
N MET A 161 20.53 2.38 13.54
CA MET A 161 21.38 2.78 12.41
C MET A 161 22.20 4.02 12.71
N ASN A 162 21.65 4.97 13.45
CA ASN A 162 22.43 6.10 13.96
C ASN A 162 23.52 5.65 14.94
N GLY A 163 23.22 4.63 15.77
CA GLY A 163 24.21 3.98 16.62
C GLY A 163 25.34 3.34 15.81
N TYR A 164 25.00 2.59 14.76
CA TYR A 164 25.98 2.01 13.83
C TYR A 164 26.86 3.09 13.19
N ASP A 165 26.28 4.22 12.75
CA ASP A 165 27.02 5.32 12.14
C ASP A 165 27.99 6.03 13.09
N ALA A 166 27.58 6.19 14.35
CA ALA A 166 28.46 6.72 15.40
C ALA A 166 29.64 5.76 15.66
N ALA A 167 29.37 4.45 15.75
CA ALA A 167 30.40 3.43 15.92
C ALA A 167 31.34 3.37 14.69
N TYR A 168 30.79 3.48 13.49
CA TYR A 168 31.55 3.57 12.23
C TYR A 168 32.51 4.76 12.26
N ARG A 169 32.02 5.96 12.61
CA ARG A 169 32.85 7.18 12.72
C ARG A 169 33.96 7.02 13.76
N LYS A 170 33.63 6.44 14.91
CA LYS A 170 34.62 6.17 15.96
C LYS A 170 35.70 5.19 15.51
N PHE A 171 35.33 4.17 14.73
CA PHE A 171 36.30 3.25 14.13
C PHE A 171 37.24 3.96 13.14
N ALA A 172 36.68 4.76 12.22
CA ALA A 172 37.47 5.48 11.24
C ALA A 172 38.47 6.46 11.89
N ASP A 173 38.02 7.19 12.93
CA ASP A 173 38.89 8.06 13.74
C ASP A 173 39.97 7.26 14.48
N ALA A 174 39.62 6.11 15.06
CA ALA A 174 40.57 5.24 15.74
C ALA A 174 41.65 4.72 14.79
N ALA A 175 41.26 4.23 13.61
CA ALA A 175 42.20 3.78 12.58
C ALA A 175 43.14 4.93 12.14
N GLN A 176 42.60 6.13 11.96
CA GLN A 176 43.39 7.30 11.58
C GLN A 176 44.36 7.76 12.70
N LYS A 177 43.96 7.66 13.97
CA LYS A 177 44.85 7.91 15.13
C LYS A 177 46.01 6.93 15.16
N LEU A 178 45.72 5.63 15.02
CA LEU A 178 46.73 4.58 14.99
C LEU A 178 47.71 4.79 13.83
N LYS A 179 47.20 5.09 12.64
CA LYS A 179 48.01 5.45 11.46
C LYS A 179 48.97 6.61 11.74
N ASN A 180 48.59 7.55 12.61
CA ASN A 180 49.40 8.70 13.01
C ASN A 180 50.22 8.46 14.28
N ASN A 181 50.43 7.20 14.69
CA ASN A 181 51.17 6.80 15.90
C ASN A 181 50.57 7.34 17.20
N VAL A 182 49.26 7.57 17.23
CA VAL A 182 48.53 7.99 18.43
C VAL A 182 47.89 6.77 19.08
N ASP A 183 48.09 6.61 20.38
CA ASP A 183 47.55 5.50 21.15
C ASP A 183 46.03 5.60 21.35
N LEU A 184 45.38 4.45 21.47
CA LEU A 184 43.97 4.37 21.85
C LEU A 184 43.86 4.08 23.34
N LYS A 185 43.55 5.12 24.13
CA LYS A 185 43.40 4.98 25.58
C LYS A 185 42.40 3.87 25.93
N GLY A 186 42.84 2.95 26.80
CA GLY A 186 42.04 1.82 27.26
C GLY A 186 42.05 0.60 26.32
N VAL A 187 42.75 0.65 25.19
CA VAL A 187 42.98 -0.50 24.32
C VAL A 187 44.36 -1.08 24.59
N LYS A 188 44.44 -2.37 24.87
CA LYS A 188 45.71 -3.03 25.16
C LYS A 188 46.49 -3.25 23.87
N ALA A 189 47.70 -2.69 23.80
CA ALA A 189 48.59 -2.95 22.69
C ALA A 189 49.13 -4.39 22.69
N SER A 190 49.24 -4.97 21.50
CA SER A 190 49.90 -6.24 21.21
C SER A 190 51.37 -5.99 20.88
N GLY A 191 52.20 -5.61 21.86
CA GLY A 191 53.64 -5.40 21.65
C GLY A 191 54.17 -4.16 22.39
N PRO A 192 55.40 -3.71 22.07
CA PRO A 192 56.04 -2.57 22.73
C PRO A 192 55.51 -1.20 22.26
N TYR A 193 54.80 -1.14 21.13
CA TYR A 193 54.26 0.11 20.59
C TYR A 193 52.81 0.32 21.01
N PRO A 194 52.43 1.48 21.58
CA PRO A 194 51.08 1.69 22.12
C PRO A 194 49.98 1.80 21.05
N TRP A 195 50.35 2.04 19.79
CA TRP A 195 49.45 1.99 18.63
C TRP A 195 49.44 0.63 17.90
N ASN A 196 50.15 -0.37 18.43
CA ASN A 196 50.11 -1.74 17.88
C ASN A 196 48.91 -2.49 18.47
N VAL A 197 47.74 -2.39 17.85
CA VAL A 197 46.48 -2.99 18.32
C VAL A 197 45.79 -3.80 17.22
N GLY A 198 45.06 -4.86 17.57
CA GLY A 198 44.40 -5.72 16.59
C GLY A 198 43.09 -5.15 16.04
N PHE A 199 42.68 -5.61 14.86
CA PHE A 199 41.41 -5.22 14.23
C PHE A 199 40.22 -5.45 15.17
N ALA A 200 40.16 -6.62 15.80
CA ALA A 200 39.09 -6.98 16.73
C ALA A 200 39.03 -6.02 17.93
N ASP A 201 40.17 -5.57 18.44
CA ASP A 201 40.23 -4.63 19.57
C ASP A 201 39.74 -3.25 19.17
N VAL A 202 40.04 -2.80 17.95
CA VAL A 202 39.55 -1.53 17.41
C VAL A 202 38.06 -1.59 17.10
N VAL A 203 37.55 -2.73 16.62
CA VAL A 203 36.10 -2.99 16.47
C VAL A 203 35.39 -2.92 17.83
N VAL A 204 35.94 -3.55 18.87
CA VAL A 204 35.38 -3.49 20.23
C VAL A 204 35.46 -2.06 20.79
N TYR A 205 36.60 -1.40 20.66
CA TYR A 205 36.80 -0.01 21.10
C TYR A 205 35.80 0.94 20.44
N ALA A 206 35.53 0.75 19.16
CA ALA A 206 34.57 1.55 18.40
C ALA A 206 33.11 1.27 18.80
N GLY A 207 32.84 0.18 19.54
CA GLY A 207 31.48 -0.30 19.82
C GLY A 207 30.84 -1.00 18.62
N LEU A 208 31.61 -1.31 17.58
CA LEU A 208 31.11 -2.03 16.40
C LEU A 208 30.83 -3.51 16.71
N ASN A 209 31.39 -4.07 17.78
CA ASN A 209 31.11 -5.44 18.21
C ASN A 209 29.62 -5.69 18.52
N GLU A 210 28.88 -4.69 19.00
CA GLU A 210 27.43 -4.81 19.19
C GLU A 210 26.65 -5.00 17.87
N TYR A 211 27.24 -4.55 16.77
CA TYR A 211 26.70 -4.63 15.41
C TYR A 211 27.34 -5.77 14.58
N VAL A 212 28.56 -6.19 14.93
CA VAL A 212 29.39 -7.16 14.18
C VAL A 212 29.47 -8.54 14.88
N GLN A 213 29.48 -8.60 16.22
CA GLN A 213 29.62 -9.85 17.00
C GLN A 213 28.31 -10.37 17.59
N LYS A 214 27.36 -9.51 18.01
CA LYS A 214 25.99 -9.95 18.33
C LYS A 214 25.34 -10.65 17.11
N GLU A 215 25.77 -10.28 15.90
CA GLU A 215 25.46 -10.94 14.64
C GLU A 215 26.10 -12.32 14.41
N LEU A 216 27.19 -12.76 15.05
CA LEU A 216 27.72 -14.10 14.75
C LEU A 216 26.84 -15.23 15.33
N ARG A 217 26.04 -14.94 16.37
CA ARG A 217 24.99 -15.83 16.88
C ARG A 217 23.57 -15.44 16.43
N ALA A 218 23.33 -14.18 16.07
CA ALA A 218 22.02 -13.64 15.64
C ALA A 218 21.98 -13.17 14.17
N LYS A 219 22.95 -13.55 13.34
CA LYS A 219 23.08 -13.19 11.91
C LYS A 219 21.77 -13.31 11.11
N PRO A 220 21.00 -14.40 11.30
CA PRO A 220 19.73 -14.54 10.61
C PRO A 220 18.72 -13.46 11.01
N TYR A 221 18.77 -12.95 12.24
CA TYR A 221 17.81 -11.97 12.75
C TYR A 221 18.07 -10.58 12.17
N PHE A 222 19.30 -10.05 12.24
CA PHE A 222 19.60 -8.73 11.67
C PHE A 222 19.49 -8.74 10.14
N GLU A 223 20.04 -9.74 9.45
CA GLU A 223 19.86 -9.84 7.99
C GLU A 223 18.38 -9.99 7.58
N ASN A 224 17.57 -10.70 8.38
CA ASN A 224 16.13 -10.82 8.14
C ASN A 224 15.39 -9.50 8.41
N GLU A 225 15.73 -8.79 9.47
CA GLU A 225 15.21 -7.46 9.79
C GLU A 225 15.51 -6.45 8.67
N MET A 226 16.74 -6.46 8.18
CA MET A 226 17.17 -5.62 7.06
C MET A 226 16.49 -6.00 5.75
N ARG A 227 16.22 -7.29 5.54
CA ARG A 227 15.41 -7.77 4.42
C ARG A 227 13.95 -7.34 4.53
N VAL A 228 13.37 -7.36 5.73
CA VAL A 228 12.01 -6.87 5.99
C VAL A 228 11.95 -5.36 5.71
N LEU A 229 12.87 -4.57 6.25
CA LEU A 229 12.97 -3.14 5.95
C LEU A 229 13.10 -2.89 4.45
N ASP A 230 13.97 -3.62 3.75
CA ASP A 230 14.11 -3.52 2.30
C ASP A 230 12.81 -3.84 1.56
N SER A 231 12.06 -4.85 2.02
CA SER A 231 10.76 -5.18 1.43
C SER A 231 9.75 -4.03 1.57
N GLN A 232 9.74 -3.34 2.72
CA GLN A 232 8.89 -2.18 2.94
C GLN A 232 9.34 -0.98 2.09
N ILE A 233 10.65 -0.75 1.98
CA ILE A 233 11.20 0.32 1.13
C ILE A 233 10.87 0.08 -0.35
N VAL A 234 10.98 -1.16 -0.85
CA VAL A 234 10.64 -1.49 -2.24
C VAL A 234 9.16 -1.24 -2.52
N ALA A 235 8.28 -1.62 -1.59
CA ALA A 235 6.84 -1.35 -1.69
C ALA A 235 6.54 0.17 -1.77
N CYS A 236 7.38 0.99 -1.13
CA CYS A 236 7.27 2.45 -1.07
C CYS A 236 8.38 3.19 -1.85
N SER A 237 8.98 2.62 -2.88
CA SER A 237 10.00 3.33 -3.67
C SER A 237 9.42 4.58 -4.36
N ASP A 238 10.26 5.57 -4.72
CA ASP A 238 9.79 6.82 -5.36
C ASP A 238 8.91 6.55 -6.59
N SER A 239 9.33 5.63 -7.46
CA SER A 239 8.56 5.24 -8.63
C SER A 239 7.24 4.59 -8.26
N LYS A 240 7.22 3.74 -7.22
CA LYS A 240 6.01 3.06 -6.75
C LYS A 240 5.03 3.99 -6.05
N LEU A 241 5.50 4.90 -5.21
CA LEU A 241 4.63 5.90 -4.59
C LEU A 241 4.08 6.87 -5.64
N ASN A 242 4.85 7.30 -6.63
CA ASN A 242 4.37 8.17 -7.71
C ASN A 242 3.34 7.47 -8.61
N GLU A 243 3.57 6.19 -8.97
CA GLU A 243 2.61 5.35 -9.69
C GLU A 243 1.30 5.25 -8.92
N GLN A 244 1.38 4.92 -7.61
CA GLN A 244 0.20 4.78 -6.75
C GLN A 244 -0.52 6.11 -6.53
N LYS A 245 0.21 7.22 -6.32
CA LYS A 245 -0.35 8.55 -6.14
C LYS A 245 -1.20 8.95 -7.34
N SER A 246 -0.62 8.82 -8.54
CA SER A 246 -1.31 9.15 -9.80
C SER A 246 -2.60 8.34 -9.98
N MET A 247 -2.56 7.05 -9.63
CA MET A 247 -3.73 6.17 -9.68
C MET A 247 -4.81 6.59 -8.66
N PHE A 248 -4.44 6.84 -7.39
CA PHE A 248 -5.40 7.24 -6.36
C PHE A 248 -5.97 8.64 -6.61
N GLU A 249 -5.18 9.58 -7.14
CA GLU A 249 -5.68 10.90 -7.56
C GLU A 249 -6.67 10.79 -8.73
N ALA A 250 -6.43 9.89 -9.68
CA ALA A 250 -7.38 9.62 -10.76
C ALA A 250 -8.69 9.02 -10.22
N LEU A 251 -8.59 8.03 -9.33
CA LEU A 251 -9.75 7.46 -8.64
C LEU A 251 -10.52 8.50 -7.82
N MET A 252 -9.82 9.42 -7.14
CA MET A 252 -10.45 10.51 -6.39
C MET A 252 -11.21 11.47 -7.30
N LYS A 253 -10.74 11.70 -8.53
CA LYS A 253 -11.49 12.48 -9.54
C LYS A 253 -12.77 11.76 -9.97
N GLU A 254 -12.69 10.46 -10.24
CA GLU A 254 -13.86 9.63 -10.57
C GLU A 254 -14.88 9.58 -9.42
N TRP A 255 -14.38 9.49 -8.18
CA TRP A 255 -15.21 9.56 -6.98
C TRP A 255 -15.97 10.90 -6.90
N ARG A 256 -15.30 12.03 -7.14
CA ARG A 256 -15.94 13.36 -7.14
C ARG A 256 -17.06 13.48 -8.19
N ILE A 257 -16.83 12.94 -9.40
CA ILE A 257 -17.85 12.90 -10.46
C ILE A 257 -19.06 12.07 -9.98
N THR A 258 -18.80 10.91 -9.40
CA THR A 258 -19.84 10.01 -8.89
C THR A 258 -20.63 10.62 -7.73
N HIS A 259 -19.93 11.25 -6.78
CA HIS A 259 -20.55 11.93 -5.64
C HIS A 259 -21.42 13.12 -6.07
N ASN A 260 -21.00 13.89 -7.07
CA ASN A 260 -21.83 14.97 -7.62
C ASN A 260 -23.10 14.43 -8.30
N ALA A 261 -22.98 13.38 -9.11
CA ALA A 261 -24.14 12.70 -9.69
C ALA A 261 -25.06 12.14 -8.59
N PHE A 262 -24.50 11.64 -7.49
CA PHE A 262 -25.25 11.11 -6.36
C PHE A 262 -26.12 12.19 -5.72
N ASN A 263 -25.53 13.34 -5.42
CA ASN A 263 -26.25 14.47 -4.84
C ASN A 263 -27.37 14.97 -5.75
N GLN A 264 -27.14 15.04 -7.07
CA GLN A 264 -28.19 15.41 -8.02
C GLN A 264 -29.36 14.41 -8.03
N ALA A 265 -29.07 13.10 -8.02
CA ALA A 265 -30.11 12.09 -7.98
C ALA A 265 -30.88 12.09 -6.65
N LYS A 266 -30.19 12.28 -5.52
CA LYS A 266 -30.79 12.40 -4.18
C LYS A 266 -31.76 13.57 -4.14
N GLU A 267 -31.33 14.76 -4.58
CA GLU A 267 -32.18 15.96 -4.68
C GLU A 267 -33.39 15.76 -5.60
N ALA A 268 -33.22 15.04 -6.71
CA ALA A 268 -34.31 14.78 -7.66
C ALA A 268 -35.42 13.90 -7.08
N VAL A 269 -35.15 13.12 -6.03
CA VAL A 269 -36.13 12.19 -5.45
C VAL A 269 -36.60 12.56 -4.05
N LEU A 270 -35.89 13.43 -3.33
CA LEU A 270 -36.18 13.81 -1.94
C LEU A 270 -37.63 14.27 -1.69
N LYS A 271 -38.27 14.88 -2.69
CA LYS A 271 -39.64 15.41 -2.60
C LYS A 271 -40.69 14.49 -3.21
N LEU A 272 -40.32 13.33 -3.75
CA LEU A 272 -41.26 12.41 -4.36
C LEU A 272 -42.05 11.65 -3.28
N PRO A 273 -43.36 11.40 -3.47
CA PRO A 273 -44.19 10.71 -2.49
C PRO A 273 -43.68 9.31 -2.09
N GLY A 274 -42.98 8.61 -2.99
CA GLY A 274 -42.40 7.29 -2.73
C GLY A 274 -41.00 7.29 -2.08
N TYR A 275 -40.43 8.46 -1.78
CA TYR A 275 -39.06 8.59 -1.28
C TYR A 275 -38.81 7.84 0.03
N ASP A 276 -39.77 7.90 0.96
CA ASP A 276 -39.69 7.24 2.27
C ASP A 276 -39.42 5.73 2.15
N ASN A 277 -39.90 5.09 1.08
CA ASN A 277 -39.67 3.66 0.84
C ASN A 277 -38.28 3.38 0.28
N ILE A 278 -37.68 4.32 -0.47
CA ILE A 278 -36.36 4.15 -1.08
C ILE A 278 -35.23 4.82 -0.30
N GLN A 279 -35.54 5.61 0.74
CA GLN A 279 -34.57 6.38 1.51
C GLN A 279 -33.38 5.53 1.98
N ARG A 280 -33.66 4.32 2.50
CA ARG A 280 -32.62 3.40 2.96
C ARG A 280 -31.65 2.94 1.84
N LEU A 281 -32.10 2.91 0.59
CA LEU A 281 -31.22 2.65 -0.56
C LEU A 281 -30.28 3.81 -0.81
N VAL A 282 -30.82 5.03 -0.78
CA VAL A 282 -30.04 6.27 -0.96
C VAL A 282 -29.00 6.40 0.15
N ASP A 283 -29.38 6.15 1.40
CA ASP A 283 -28.46 6.17 2.55
C ASP A 283 -27.37 5.09 2.43
N ALA A 284 -27.71 3.91 1.90
CA ALA A 284 -26.74 2.84 1.68
C ALA A 284 -25.73 3.22 0.59
N ASP A 285 -26.19 3.81 -0.51
CA ASP A 285 -25.30 4.29 -1.59
C ASP A 285 -24.40 5.44 -1.08
N GLU A 286 -24.93 6.35 -0.26
CA GLU A 286 -24.15 7.40 0.41
C GLU A 286 -23.03 6.80 1.27
N LYS A 287 -23.33 5.78 2.08
CA LYS A 287 -22.33 5.06 2.87
C LYS A 287 -21.26 4.40 2.01
N ILE A 288 -21.65 3.80 0.88
CA ILE A 288 -20.69 3.20 -0.07
C ILE A 288 -19.73 4.29 -0.59
N LEU A 289 -20.25 5.46 -0.96
CA LEU A 289 -19.42 6.59 -1.39
C LEU A 289 -18.48 7.05 -0.29
N LEU A 290 -18.96 7.23 0.93
CA LEU A 290 -18.13 7.65 2.06
C LEU A 290 -17.04 6.63 2.40
N ASN A 291 -17.34 5.33 2.36
CA ASN A 291 -16.36 4.28 2.58
C ASN A 291 -15.28 4.29 1.47
N SER A 292 -15.68 4.45 0.21
CA SER A 292 -14.73 4.57 -0.90
C SER A 292 -13.89 5.86 -0.82
N PHE A 293 -14.46 6.97 -0.34
CA PHE A 293 -13.71 8.21 -0.08
C PHE A 293 -12.65 7.97 0.98
N SER A 294 -13.03 7.40 2.13
CA SER A 294 -12.10 7.11 3.23
C SER A 294 -10.93 6.25 2.78
N LEU A 295 -11.18 5.22 1.94
CA LEU A 295 -10.14 4.41 1.32
C LEU A 295 -9.15 5.25 0.50
N LEU A 296 -9.67 6.09 -0.40
CA LEU A 296 -8.85 6.89 -1.32
C LEU A 296 -8.08 7.99 -0.57
N ASP A 297 -8.74 8.67 0.35
CA ASP A 297 -8.17 9.74 1.16
C ASP A 297 -7.05 9.20 2.06
N THR A 298 -7.32 8.13 2.82
CA THR A 298 -6.31 7.47 3.67
C THR A 298 -5.09 7.04 2.85
N ALA A 299 -5.29 6.47 1.65
CA ALA A 299 -4.19 6.07 0.79
C ALA A 299 -3.35 7.27 0.32
N LEU A 300 -4.00 8.38 -0.08
CA LEU A 300 -3.30 9.60 -0.50
C LEU A 300 -2.54 10.25 0.67
N THR A 301 -3.16 10.38 1.84
CA THR A 301 -2.51 10.88 3.05
C THR A 301 -1.31 10.03 3.45
N THR A 302 -1.44 8.70 3.36
CA THR A 302 -0.32 7.78 3.64
C THR A 302 0.82 7.98 2.65
N ILE A 303 0.54 8.17 1.37
CA ILE A 303 1.55 8.48 0.36
C ILE A 303 2.24 9.81 0.66
N GLU A 304 1.50 10.84 1.05
CA GLU A 304 2.06 12.14 1.43
C GLU A 304 2.97 12.03 2.65
N TYR A 305 2.54 11.28 3.68
CA TYR A 305 3.36 10.98 4.85
C TYR A 305 4.68 10.30 4.49
N LEU A 306 4.63 9.27 3.64
CA LEU A 306 5.82 8.53 3.19
C LEU A 306 6.70 9.34 2.23
N ASN A 307 6.16 10.34 1.55
CA ASN A 307 6.94 11.26 0.72
C ASN A 307 7.60 12.38 1.53
N ASN A 308 7.07 12.70 2.71
CA ASN A 308 7.66 13.71 3.58
C ASN A 308 8.97 13.18 4.21
N GLY A 309 10.11 13.76 3.82
CA GLY A 309 11.43 13.35 4.30
C GLY A 309 11.67 13.55 5.81
N ASP A 310 10.83 14.36 6.47
CA ASP A 310 10.92 14.61 7.91
C ASP A 310 10.24 13.52 8.75
N THR A 311 9.39 12.70 8.14
CA THR A 311 8.72 11.58 8.82
C THR A 311 9.65 10.39 8.97
N ILE A 312 9.34 9.48 9.90
CA ILE A 312 10.11 8.25 10.05
C ILE A 312 10.05 7.40 8.78
N GLY A 313 8.86 7.24 8.19
CA GLY A 313 8.65 6.51 6.95
C GLY A 313 9.38 7.14 5.77
N GLY A 314 9.29 8.46 5.58
CA GLY A 314 9.97 9.12 4.47
C GLY A 314 11.49 9.17 4.61
N SER A 315 12.01 9.33 5.83
CA SER A 315 13.46 9.29 6.08
C SER A 315 14.05 7.88 5.88
N LEU A 316 13.38 6.82 6.33
CA LEU A 316 13.83 5.44 6.12
C LEU A 316 13.69 4.99 4.66
N ARG A 317 12.63 5.42 3.97
CA ARG A 317 12.40 5.15 2.55
C ARG A 317 13.47 5.76 1.66
N THR A 318 13.88 6.99 1.95
CA THR A 318 14.86 7.75 1.14
C THR A 318 16.30 7.62 1.64
N TRP A 319 16.51 7.12 2.86
CA TRP A 319 17.82 6.91 3.49
C TRP A 319 18.69 8.15 3.67
N LYS A 320 18.25 9.33 3.21
CA LYS A 320 19.12 10.51 3.06
C LYS A 320 19.80 10.95 4.35
N ASN A 321 19.21 10.64 5.51
CA ASN A 321 19.65 11.14 6.81
C ASN A 321 19.97 10.04 7.84
N VAL A 322 19.84 8.76 7.50
CA VAL A 322 20.10 7.66 8.44
C VAL A 322 21.47 7.08 8.13
N ALA A 323 22.33 7.00 9.14
CA ALA A 323 23.71 6.52 9.02
C ALA A 323 24.51 7.13 7.86
N ALA A 324 24.46 8.47 7.77
CA ALA A 324 24.97 9.22 6.62
C ALA A 324 26.46 8.97 6.36
N THR A 325 27.30 8.77 7.38
CA THR A 325 28.74 8.56 7.17
C THR A 325 29.01 7.13 6.71
N ALA A 326 28.41 6.15 7.38
CA ALA A 326 28.59 4.75 7.06
C ALA A 326 28.07 4.41 5.66
N PHE A 327 27.06 5.12 5.16
CA PHE A 327 26.44 4.85 3.86
C PHE A 327 26.77 5.86 2.76
N ASN A 328 27.65 6.82 3.02
CA ASN A 328 28.21 7.72 2.00
C ASN A 328 29.41 7.09 1.28
N THR A 329 29.21 5.91 0.69
CA THR A 329 30.27 5.14 0.01
C THR A 329 30.40 5.46 -1.48
N GLY A 330 30.09 6.70 -1.90
CA GLY A 330 30.41 7.24 -3.24
C GLY A 330 29.65 6.69 -4.47
N ASP A 331 29.01 5.54 -4.38
CA ASP A 331 28.36 4.92 -5.55
C ASP A 331 26.85 5.17 -5.59
N SER A 332 26.35 5.55 -6.77
CA SER A 332 24.94 5.34 -7.08
C SER A 332 24.63 3.85 -6.92
N ILE A 333 23.53 3.52 -6.24
CA ILE A 333 23.07 2.15 -6.16
C ILE A 333 22.57 1.76 -7.55
N SER A 334 23.47 1.27 -8.39
CA SER A 334 23.10 0.71 -9.68
C SER A 334 22.20 -0.52 -9.46
N SER A 335 21.19 -0.64 -10.32
CA SER A 335 19.99 -1.48 -10.19
C SER A 335 20.23 -3.00 -10.27
N GLY A 336 21.47 -3.48 -10.18
CA GLY A 336 21.84 -4.83 -10.62
C GLY A 336 22.01 -5.93 -9.55
N GLY A 337 21.93 -5.65 -8.24
CA GLY A 337 22.32 -6.67 -7.25
C GLY A 337 21.61 -6.58 -5.91
N GLY A 338 20.43 -7.20 -5.77
CA GLY A 338 19.76 -7.37 -4.48
C GLY A 338 19.13 -6.11 -3.86
N PRO A 339 18.69 -6.21 -2.59
CA PRO A 339 18.01 -5.11 -1.91
C PRO A 339 18.92 -3.88 -1.61
N ALA A 340 18.36 -2.67 -1.59
CA ALA A 340 19.14 -1.43 -1.56
C ALA A 340 19.86 -1.23 -0.22
N TYR A 341 19.18 -1.54 0.88
CA TYR A 341 19.71 -1.39 2.21
C TYR A 341 20.80 -2.45 2.49
N MET A 342 20.55 -3.72 2.16
CA MET A 342 21.55 -4.78 2.28
C MET A 342 22.85 -4.49 1.50
N ARG A 343 22.76 -3.84 0.33
CA ARG A 343 23.94 -3.40 -0.42
C ARG A 343 24.74 -2.32 0.31
N ARG A 344 24.08 -1.29 0.84
CA ARG A 344 24.74 -0.19 1.56
C ARG A 344 25.47 -0.72 2.79
N LEU A 345 24.83 -1.63 3.53
CA LEU A 345 25.46 -2.31 4.66
C LEU A 345 26.72 -3.09 4.26
N ARG A 346 26.66 -3.90 3.19
CA ARG A 346 27.83 -4.64 2.71
C ARG A 346 28.97 -3.70 2.28
N LYS A 347 28.65 -2.58 1.62
CA LYS A 347 29.66 -1.59 1.21
C LYS A 347 30.30 -0.90 2.41
N SER A 348 29.52 -0.53 3.43
CA SER A 348 30.08 0.10 4.64
C SER A 348 31.03 -0.84 5.37
N LEU A 349 30.69 -2.13 5.47
CA LEU A 349 31.58 -3.14 6.04
C LEU A 349 32.86 -3.34 5.23
N ALA A 350 32.78 -3.30 3.90
CA ALA A 350 33.96 -3.37 3.03
C ALA A 350 34.87 -2.14 3.22
N GLU A 351 34.28 -0.96 3.38
CA GLU A 351 35.02 0.29 3.59
C GLU A 351 35.74 0.33 4.94
N LEU A 352 35.12 -0.15 6.03
CA LEU A 352 35.80 -0.30 7.32
C LEU A 352 37.06 -1.16 7.21
N ARG A 353 36.98 -2.28 6.48
CA ARG A 353 38.14 -3.14 6.23
C ARG A 353 39.22 -2.43 5.41
N ARG A 354 38.81 -1.64 4.41
CA ARG A 354 39.73 -0.84 3.60
C ARG A 354 40.48 0.20 4.45
N VAL A 355 39.75 1.00 5.24
CA VAL A 355 40.31 2.01 6.15
C VAL A 355 41.29 1.38 7.14
N TRP A 356 40.94 0.21 7.68
CA TRP A 356 41.84 -0.54 8.56
C TRP A 356 43.13 -0.97 7.85
N ASN A 357 43.01 -1.65 6.71
CA ASN A 357 44.16 -2.15 5.97
C ASN A 357 45.10 -1.03 5.51
N ASP A 358 44.56 0.11 5.09
CA ASP A 358 45.36 1.29 4.74
C ASP A 358 46.18 1.82 5.94
N SER A 359 45.60 1.73 7.14
CA SER A 359 46.27 2.14 8.39
C SER A 359 47.39 1.18 8.76
N VAL A 360 47.13 -0.14 8.66
CA VAL A 360 48.14 -1.18 8.89
C VAL A 360 49.29 -1.07 7.90
N ALA A 361 49.01 -0.94 6.60
CA ALA A 361 50.03 -0.83 5.56
C ALA A 361 50.95 0.38 5.77
N HIS A 362 50.41 1.52 6.21
CA HIS A 362 51.23 2.69 6.53
C HIS A 362 52.19 2.41 7.69
N LEU A 363 51.70 1.76 8.74
CA LEU A 363 52.51 1.44 9.91
C LEU A 363 53.52 0.32 9.62
N ASP A 364 53.20 -0.63 8.73
CA ASP A 364 54.13 -1.64 8.21
C ASP A 364 55.31 -1.00 7.48
N VAL A 365 55.07 0.03 6.67
CA VAL A 365 56.14 0.79 6.02
C VAL A 365 57.02 1.51 7.06
N ALA A 366 56.40 2.03 8.12
CA ALA A 366 57.13 2.76 9.17
C ALA A 366 57.91 1.85 10.13
N TYR A 367 57.42 0.63 10.40
CA TYR A 367 57.90 -0.19 11.52
C TYR A 367 58.09 -1.69 11.23
N GLY A 368 57.89 -2.16 10.00
CA GLY A 368 57.90 -3.59 9.60
C GLY A 368 59.14 -4.41 10.00
N GLY A 369 60.28 -3.76 10.23
CA GLY A 369 61.52 -4.41 10.69
C GLY A 369 61.74 -4.42 12.21
N SER A 370 60.84 -3.82 12.99
CA SER A 370 61.03 -3.63 14.44
C SER A 370 60.59 -4.86 15.24
N PRO A 371 61.41 -5.37 16.18
CA PRO A 371 61.01 -6.46 17.07
C PRO A 371 59.74 -6.08 17.85
N GLY A 372 58.65 -6.84 17.65
CA GLY A 372 57.36 -6.62 18.31
C GLY A 372 56.37 -5.72 17.56
N TRP A 373 56.64 -5.28 16.33
CA TRP A 373 55.64 -4.61 15.48
C TRP A 373 54.59 -5.60 14.93
N HIS A 374 55.03 -6.73 14.36
CA HIS A 374 54.12 -7.74 13.76
C HIS A 374 53.50 -8.75 14.74
N THR A 375 53.46 -8.45 16.05
CA THR A 375 52.71 -9.29 17.01
C THR A 375 51.19 -9.16 16.88
N MET A 376 50.73 -8.25 16.01
CA MET A 376 49.35 -8.10 15.58
C MET A 376 48.90 -9.32 14.77
N LYS A 377 47.87 -10.05 15.22
CA LYS A 377 47.19 -11.07 14.42
C LYS A 377 45.93 -10.48 13.78
N TYR A 378 45.71 -10.79 12.50
CA TYR A 378 44.52 -10.42 11.72
C TYR A 378 43.23 -11.02 12.28
#